data_AF-A0A3N5NAB8-F1
#
_entry.id   AF-A0A3N5NAB8-F1
#
_cell.length_a   1.000
_cell.length_b   1.000
_cell.length_c   1.000
_cell.angle_alpha   90.00
_cell.angle_beta   90.00
_cell.angle_gamma   90.00
#
_symmetry.space_group_name_H-M   'P 1'
#
loop_
_entity.id
_entity.type
_entity.pdbx_description
1 polymer ?
#
loop_
_entity_poly.entity_id
_entity_poly.type
_entity_poly.pdbx_seq_one_letter_code
_entity_poly.pdbx_strand_id
1 'polypeptide(L)'
;MATRNRPPKSARNLQAAVDSAYLNSDSAPATPPRDDAKHPALVRARAVGKTVDAMPHNALKPAEYGRSAATPPAGATVEPVVSSASASSLSEKNSSAKTGGAAKPGVNAAGGELPRVRADSGGQAMTTNQGVPLADNQSSLKAGLRGPALLKDFILREKVTHFDHERIPERIVHARGSAAHGFFECYDSLAQLTRASLFAEAGKKTPVFVRFSTVAGERGSKDTARDIRGFAVKFYTDEGNWDLVGNNIPVFFIQDAIKFPDLIHAVK
;
A
#
# COMPACT_ATOMS: atom_id res chain seq x y z
N MET A 1 -50.20 -10.57 -21.39
CA MET A 1 -49.00 -9.80 -21.01
C MET A 1 -47.78 -10.49 -21.59
N ALA A 2 -47.26 -10.02 -22.72
CA ALA A 2 -46.07 -10.59 -23.35
C ALA A 2 -44.82 -10.11 -22.58
N THR A 3 -44.13 -11.02 -21.92
CA THR A 3 -42.80 -10.78 -21.36
C THR A 3 -41.83 -10.59 -22.53
N ARG A 4 -41.33 -9.35 -22.70
CA ARG A 4 -40.25 -9.06 -23.66
C ARG A 4 -38.99 -9.81 -23.23
N ASN A 5 -38.69 -10.91 -23.91
CA ASN A 5 -37.37 -11.54 -23.83
C ASN A 5 -36.32 -10.53 -24.34
N ARG A 6 -35.49 -10.02 -23.42
CA ARG A 6 -34.32 -9.23 -23.78
C ARG A 6 -33.37 -10.14 -24.58
N PRO A 7 -32.87 -9.73 -25.75
CA PRO A 7 -31.92 -10.53 -26.50
C PRO A 7 -30.63 -10.73 -25.66
N PRO A 8 -29.93 -11.86 -25.80
CA PRO A 8 -28.66 -12.07 -25.12
C PRO A 8 -27.69 -10.94 -25.51
N LYS A 9 -27.04 -10.34 -24.51
CA LYS A 9 -26.01 -9.32 -24.75
C LYS A 9 -24.96 -9.92 -25.68
N SER A 10 -24.59 -9.21 -26.74
CA SER A 10 -23.48 -9.62 -27.61
C SER A 10 -22.19 -9.83 -26.80
N ALA A 11 -21.30 -10.71 -27.25
CA ALA A 11 -20.03 -10.99 -26.56
C ALA A 11 -19.21 -9.72 -26.25
N ARG A 12 -19.25 -8.73 -27.16
CA ARG A 12 -18.62 -7.42 -26.96
C ARG A 12 -19.22 -6.62 -25.79
N ASN A 13 -20.55 -6.70 -25.60
CA ASN A 13 -21.25 -6.04 -24.50
C ASN A 13 -21.07 -6.75 -23.15
N LEU A 14 -20.88 -8.08 -23.16
CA LEU A 14 -20.50 -8.85 -21.96
C LEU A 14 -19.08 -8.48 -21.51
N GLN A 15 -18.16 -8.40 -22.45
CA GLN A 15 -16.76 -8.12 -22.15
C GLN A 15 -16.51 -6.67 -21.69
N ALA A 16 -17.25 -5.69 -22.24
CA ALA A 16 -17.26 -4.32 -21.71
C ALA A 16 -17.81 -4.24 -20.28
N ALA A 17 -18.77 -5.09 -19.93
CA ALA A 17 -19.29 -5.17 -18.55
C ALA A 17 -18.27 -5.79 -17.59
N VAL A 18 -17.48 -6.78 -18.05
CA VAL A 18 -16.36 -7.35 -17.29
C VAL A 18 -15.30 -6.29 -17.00
N ASP A 19 -14.84 -5.56 -18.03
CA ASP A 19 -13.89 -4.46 -17.86
C ASP A 19 -14.43 -3.40 -16.88
N SER A 20 -15.71 -3.05 -16.98
CA SER A 20 -16.35 -2.09 -16.06
C SER A 20 -16.42 -2.61 -14.63
N ALA A 21 -16.60 -3.91 -14.41
CA ALA A 21 -16.63 -4.48 -13.08
C ALA A 21 -15.25 -4.40 -12.42
N TYR A 22 -14.17 -4.76 -13.14
CA TYR A 22 -12.80 -4.58 -12.64
C TYR A 22 -12.44 -3.15 -12.21
N LEU A 23 -13.15 -2.14 -12.72
CA LEU A 23 -12.91 -0.73 -12.39
C LEU A 23 -13.77 -0.21 -11.22
N ASN A 24 -14.89 -0.87 -10.92
CA ASN A 24 -15.93 -0.32 -10.04
C ASN A 24 -16.34 -1.25 -8.89
N SER A 25 -15.81 -2.47 -8.80
CA SER A 25 -16.08 -3.39 -7.70
C SER A 25 -14.84 -3.76 -6.92
N ASP A 26 -15.01 -3.95 -5.61
CA ASP A 26 -13.98 -4.44 -4.70
C ASP A 26 -13.65 -5.92 -4.95
N SER A 27 -14.50 -6.63 -5.68
CA SER A 27 -14.31 -8.00 -6.13
C SER A 27 -14.12 -8.06 -7.64
N ALA A 28 -13.12 -8.84 -8.08
CA ALA A 28 -12.86 -9.06 -9.50
C ALA A 28 -13.82 -10.11 -10.09
N PRO A 29 -14.30 -9.93 -11.34
CA PRO A 29 -14.97 -10.99 -12.09
C PRO A 29 -14.07 -12.22 -12.28
N ALA A 30 -14.66 -13.41 -12.38
CA ALA A 30 -13.92 -14.64 -12.70
C ALA A 30 -13.34 -14.65 -14.14
N THR A 31 -13.97 -13.91 -15.06
CA THR A 31 -13.51 -13.79 -16.45
C THR A 31 -12.40 -12.73 -16.55
N PRO A 32 -11.32 -12.97 -17.32
CA PRO A 32 -10.27 -11.98 -17.50
C PRO A 32 -10.75 -10.74 -18.29
N PRO A 33 -10.11 -9.56 -18.10
CA PRO A 33 -10.32 -8.37 -18.93
C PRO A 33 -9.98 -8.61 -20.41
N ARG A 34 -10.34 -7.69 -21.31
CA ARG A 34 -9.97 -7.80 -22.74
C ARG A 34 -8.49 -7.79 -23.05
N ASP A 35 -8.13 -8.43 -24.16
CA ASP A 35 -6.75 -8.48 -24.68
C ASP A 35 -6.19 -7.12 -25.08
N ASP A 36 -7.04 -6.26 -25.59
CA ASP A 36 -6.72 -4.92 -26.06
C ASP A 36 -6.91 -3.83 -24.99
N ALA A 37 -7.19 -4.22 -23.74
CA ALA A 37 -7.43 -3.27 -22.66
C ALA A 37 -6.17 -2.46 -22.35
N LYS A 38 -6.26 -1.13 -22.50
CA LYS A 38 -5.16 -0.18 -22.22
C LYS A 38 -5.16 0.37 -20.80
N HIS A 39 -6.27 0.22 -20.08
CA HIS A 39 -6.39 0.77 -18.74
C HIS A 39 -5.45 0.03 -17.77
N PRO A 40 -4.61 0.72 -16.97
CA PRO A 40 -3.60 0.08 -16.11
C PRO A 40 -4.18 -1.01 -15.18
N ALA A 41 -5.35 -0.77 -14.61
CA ALA A 41 -6.05 -1.74 -13.76
C ALA A 41 -6.38 -3.06 -14.49
N LEU A 42 -6.84 -2.97 -15.74
CA LEU A 42 -7.20 -4.14 -16.55
C LEU A 42 -5.95 -4.90 -17.02
N VAL A 43 -4.90 -4.17 -17.39
CA VAL A 43 -3.60 -4.76 -17.73
C VAL A 43 -3.01 -5.52 -16.54
N ARG A 44 -3.06 -4.93 -15.34
CA ARG A 44 -2.61 -5.59 -14.12
C ARG A 44 -3.46 -6.81 -13.78
N ALA A 45 -4.79 -6.69 -13.77
CA ALA A 45 -5.69 -7.79 -13.44
C ALA A 45 -5.46 -9.03 -14.33
N ARG A 46 -5.26 -8.80 -15.63
CA ARG A 46 -4.85 -9.83 -16.59
C ARG A 46 -3.49 -10.45 -16.25
N ALA A 47 -2.49 -9.64 -15.92
CA ALA A 47 -1.18 -10.16 -15.56
C ALA A 47 -1.22 -11.00 -14.27
N VAL A 48 -2.04 -10.60 -13.30
CA VAL A 48 -2.34 -11.39 -12.10
C VAL A 48 -2.96 -12.72 -12.51
N GLY A 49 -4.01 -12.72 -13.33
CA GLY A 49 -4.64 -13.95 -13.83
C GLY A 49 -3.63 -14.91 -14.48
N LYS A 50 -2.81 -14.42 -15.42
CA LYS A 50 -1.76 -15.23 -16.05
C LYS A 50 -0.74 -15.80 -15.07
N THR A 51 -0.41 -15.05 -14.02
CA THR A 51 0.53 -15.51 -12.98
C THR A 51 -0.11 -16.62 -12.13
N VAL A 52 -1.40 -16.51 -11.82
CA VAL A 52 -2.17 -17.52 -11.09
C VAL A 52 -2.35 -18.78 -11.94
N ASP A 53 -2.66 -18.64 -13.23
CA ASP A 53 -2.87 -19.78 -14.15
C ASP A 53 -1.61 -20.66 -14.30
N ALA A 54 -0.42 -20.11 -14.02
CA ALA A 54 0.83 -20.85 -14.00
C ALA A 54 0.98 -21.78 -12.77
N MET A 55 0.11 -21.64 -11.76
CA MET A 55 0.00 -22.54 -10.60
C MET A 55 -1.43 -23.07 -10.44
N PRO A 56 -1.90 -23.95 -11.35
CA PRO A 56 -3.29 -24.39 -11.34
C PRO A 56 -3.65 -25.26 -10.12
N HIS A 57 -2.67 -25.89 -9.49
CA HIS A 57 -2.86 -26.69 -8.28
C HIS A 57 -1.57 -26.76 -7.45
N ASN A 58 -1.70 -27.08 -6.16
CA ASN A 58 -0.57 -27.35 -5.28
C ASN A 58 -0.17 -28.84 -5.38
N ALA A 59 0.87 -29.15 -6.15
CA ALA A 59 1.40 -30.51 -6.27
C ALA A 59 1.93 -31.09 -4.94
N LEU A 60 2.26 -30.23 -3.96
CA LEU A 60 2.77 -30.65 -2.65
C LEU A 60 1.66 -30.97 -1.65
N LYS A 61 0.38 -30.84 -2.04
CA LYS A 61 -0.77 -31.09 -1.16
C LYS A 61 -0.72 -32.47 -0.46
N PRO A 62 -0.34 -33.58 -1.12
CA PRO A 62 -0.24 -34.88 -0.46
C PRO A 62 0.83 -34.93 0.63
N ALA A 63 1.88 -34.09 0.55
CA ALA A 63 2.98 -34.06 1.51
C ALA A 63 2.63 -33.33 2.82
N GLU A 64 1.50 -32.63 2.88
CA GLU A 64 1.04 -31.91 4.07
C GLU A 64 0.58 -32.84 5.22
N TYR A 65 0.38 -34.13 4.94
CA TYR A 65 -0.12 -35.10 5.92
C TYR A 65 0.85 -36.27 6.13
N GLY A 66 0.66 -37.00 7.23
CA GLY A 66 1.44 -38.20 7.54
C GLY A 66 2.88 -37.89 8.00
N ARG A 67 3.78 -38.86 7.81
CA ARG A 67 5.18 -38.73 8.23
C ARG A 67 6.00 -37.79 7.35
N SER A 68 5.65 -37.66 6.07
CA SER A 68 6.28 -36.73 5.12
C SER A 68 6.12 -35.27 5.54
N ALA A 69 5.03 -34.93 6.25
CA ALA A 69 4.79 -33.59 6.77
C ALA A 69 5.82 -33.15 7.83
N ALA A 70 6.65 -34.07 8.36
CA ALA A 70 7.70 -33.73 9.31
C ALA A 70 8.87 -32.95 8.67
N THR A 71 8.96 -32.91 7.33
CA THR A 71 9.98 -32.14 6.62
C THR A 71 9.30 -31.40 5.47
N PRO A 72 8.94 -30.13 5.67
CA PRO A 72 8.19 -29.38 4.66
C PRO A 72 9.03 -29.23 3.39
N PRO A 73 8.52 -29.64 2.21
CA PRO A 73 9.22 -29.44 0.95
C PRO A 73 9.22 -27.95 0.56
N ALA A 74 10.20 -27.53 -0.22
CA ALA A 74 10.20 -26.20 -0.83
C ALA A 74 8.98 -26.04 -1.75
N GLY A 75 8.23 -24.94 -1.57
CA GLY A 75 7.07 -24.62 -2.38
C GLY A 75 7.44 -24.32 -3.83
N ALA A 76 6.53 -24.64 -4.77
CA ALA A 76 6.65 -24.13 -6.13
C ALA A 76 6.53 -22.60 -6.12
N THR A 77 7.30 -21.93 -6.99
CA THR A 77 7.24 -20.47 -7.20
C THR A 77 7.07 -20.18 -8.69
N VAL A 78 6.43 -19.06 -9.02
CA VAL A 78 6.27 -18.57 -10.38
C VAL A 78 6.63 -17.09 -10.36
N GLU A 79 7.53 -16.70 -11.24
CA GLU A 79 7.84 -15.30 -11.45
C GLU A 79 6.66 -14.58 -12.12
N PRO A 80 6.19 -13.47 -11.56
CA PRO A 80 5.08 -12.73 -12.14
C PRO A 80 5.47 -12.19 -13.53
N VAL A 81 4.51 -12.22 -14.45
CA VAL A 81 4.72 -11.80 -15.85
C VAL A 81 5.15 -10.33 -15.96
N VAL A 82 4.75 -9.51 -14.99
CA VAL A 82 5.18 -8.11 -14.83
C VAL A 82 5.26 -7.77 -13.34
N SER A 83 6.16 -6.86 -12.96
CA SER A 83 6.35 -6.42 -11.57
C SER A 83 5.10 -5.77 -10.95
N SER A 84 4.21 -5.20 -11.77
CA SER A 84 2.96 -4.62 -11.29
C SER A 84 1.95 -5.67 -10.81
N ALA A 85 2.10 -6.94 -11.18
CA ALA A 85 1.23 -8.02 -10.73
C ALA A 85 1.35 -8.24 -9.20
N SER A 86 2.56 -8.10 -8.65
CA SER A 86 2.84 -8.23 -7.21
C SER A 86 2.81 -6.91 -6.44
N ALA A 87 2.63 -5.77 -7.12
CA ALA A 87 2.62 -4.46 -6.46
C ALA A 87 1.38 -4.26 -5.58
N SER A 88 1.50 -3.65 -4.40
CA SER A 88 0.34 -3.42 -3.53
C SER A 88 -0.62 -2.36 -4.06
N SER A 89 -0.15 -1.42 -4.90
CA SER A 89 -0.96 -0.36 -5.51
C SER A 89 -0.91 -0.40 -7.03
N LEU A 90 -1.98 0.11 -7.66
CA LEU A 90 -1.94 0.43 -9.08
C LEU A 90 -1.00 1.62 -9.29
N SER A 91 0.02 1.44 -10.12
CA SER A 91 0.88 2.52 -10.55
C SER A 91 0.39 3.01 -11.91
N GLU A 92 -0.12 4.24 -11.96
CA GLU A 92 -0.36 4.95 -13.21
C GLU A 92 0.82 5.87 -13.53
N LYS A 93 1.17 5.97 -14.81
CA LYS A 93 2.19 6.89 -15.28
C LYS A 93 1.50 8.13 -15.81
N ASN A 94 1.56 9.22 -15.04
CA ASN A 94 1.07 10.53 -15.48
C ASN A 94 2.26 11.48 -15.66
N SER A 95 2.87 11.46 -16.84
CA SER A 95 4.03 12.30 -17.18
C SER A 95 3.59 13.66 -17.73
N SER A 96 4.19 14.72 -17.21
CA SER A 96 4.03 16.12 -17.62
C SER A 96 5.38 16.83 -17.43
N ALA A 97 5.49 18.08 -17.86
CA ALA A 97 6.68 18.88 -17.55
C ALA A 97 6.92 19.06 -16.03
N LYS A 98 5.87 18.91 -15.21
CA LYS A 98 5.90 19.10 -13.75
C LYS A 98 6.09 17.81 -12.97
N THR A 99 5.70 16.68 -13.54
CA THR A 99 5.93 15.37 -12.93
C THR A 99 7.25 14.86 -13.49
N GLY A 100 8.25 14.69 -12.63
CA GLY A 100 9.57 14.22 -13.05
C GLY A 100 9.53 12.86 -13.76
N GLY A 101 10.70 12.28 -14.01
CA GLY A 101 10.78 10.91 -14.54
C GLY A 101 10.06 9.88 -13.64
N ALA A 102 9.83 8.69 -14.17
CA ALA A 102 9.36 7.57 -13.36
C ALA A 102 10.25 7.40 -12.12
N ALA A 103 9.65 7.17 -10.95
CA ALA A 103 10.41 6.91 -9.74
C ALA A 103 11.33 5.72 -9.99
N LYS A 104 12.64 5.93 -9.82
CA LYS A 104 13.61 4.84 -9.89
C LYS A 104 13.38 3.96 -8.65
N PRO A 105 13.12 2.64 -8.81
CA PRO A 105 13.07 1.73 -7.67
C PRO A 105 14.34 1.89 -6.84
N GLY A 106 14.19 1.93 -5.52
CA GLY A 106 15.34 2.10 -4.65
C GLY A 106 15.86 3.54 -4.48
N VAL A 107 15.31 4.55 -5.17
CA VAL A 107 15.76 5.95 -5.00
C VAL A 107 14.75 6.75 -4.19
N ASN A 108 15.22 7.47 -3.17
CA ASN A 108 14.42 8.43 -2.41
C ASN A 108 14.76 9.85 -2.87
N ALA A 109 13.77 10.58 -3.40
CA ALA A 109 13.95 11.98 -3.79
C ALA A 109 14.13 12.92 -2.59
N ALA A 110 13.79 12.48 -1.38
CA ALA A 110 13.83 13.33 -0.22
C ALA A 110 15.24 13.58 0.35
N GLY A 111 16.31 13.12 -0.32
CA GLY A 111 17.70 13.34 0.09
C GLY A 111 18.12 12.73 1.44
N GLY A 112 17.19 12.08 2.14
CA GLY A 112 17.40 11.59 3.51
C GLY A 112 17.96 10.18 3.62
N GLU A 113 18.21 9.78 4.86
CA GLU A 113 18.86 8.54 5.31
C GLU A 113 18.04 7.25 5.07
N LEU A 114 16.89 7.30 4.38
CA LEU A 114 16.04 6.11 4.23
C LEU A 114 16.74 4.88 3.62
N PRO A 115 17.75 5.00 2.73
CA PRO A 115 18.52 3.83 2.30
C PRO A 115 19.10 3.01 3.46
N ARG A 116 19.51 3.63 4.58
CA ARG A 116 20.11 2.90 5.73
C ARG A 116 19.14 1.97 6.45
N VAL A 117 17.83 2.26 6.36
CA VAL A 117 16.77 1.51 7.04
C VAL A 117 15.95 0.67 6.07
N ARG A 118 16.43 0.49 4.84
CA ARG A 118 15.83 -0.44 3.88
C ARG A 118 16.42 -1.83 4.05
N ALA A 119 15.55 -2.83 3.98
CA ALA A 119 15.94 -4.23 3.93
C ALA A 119 15.58 -4.79 2.55
N ASP A 120 16.56 -5.41 1.89
CA ASP A 120 16.36 -6.24 0.71
C ASP A 120 16.52 -7.71 1.13
N SER A 121 15.46 -8.49 0.99
CA SER A 121 15.44 -9.91 1.35
C SER A 121 15.86 -10.82 0.19
N GLY A 122 16.19 -10.28 -0.98
CA GLY A 122 16.62 -11.04 -2.15
C GLY A 122 17.82 -11.94 -1.86
N GLY A 123 17.63 -13.25 -1.99
CA GLY A 123 18.68 -14.26 -1.76
C GLY A 123 19.16 -14.38 -0.31
N GLN A 124 18.50 -13.73 0.64
CA GLN A 124 18.87 -13.77 2.06
C GLN A 124 18.24 -14.97 2.76
N ALA A 125 18.96 -15.53 3.73
CA ALA A 125 18.40 -16.54 4.61
C ALA A 125 17.34 -15.90 5.53
N MET A 126 16.24 -16.62 5.80
CA MET A 126 15.27 -16.20 6.79
C MET A 126 15.87 -16.36 8.20
N THR A 127 15.85 -15.29 8.99
CA THR A 127 16.40 -15.29 10.36
C THR A 127 15.38 -14.80 11.38
N THR A 128 15.66 -15.06 12.65
CA THR A 128 15.05 -14.33 13.77
C THR A 128 15.51 -12.87 13.76
N ASN A 129 14.89 -12.04 14.59
CA ASN A 129 15.31 -10.65 14.81
C ASN A 129 16.72 -10.54 15.42
N GLN A 130 17.23 -11.63 16.02
CA GLN A 130 18.59 -11.74 16.55
C GLN A 130 19.58 -12.31 15.53
N GLY A 131 19.17 -12.54 14.27
CA GLY A 131 20.03 -13.05 13.20
C GLY A 131 20.24 -14.57 13.22
N VAL A 132 19.45 -15.33 13.98
CA VAL A 132 19.55 -16.80 14.00
C VAL A 132 18.83 -17.37 12.77
N PRO A 133 19.49 -18.14 11.89
CA PRO A 133 18.84 -18.74 10.72
C PRO A 133 17.70 -19.70 11.10
N LEU A 134 16.58 -19.62 10.39
CA LEU A 134 15.45 -20.55 10.56
C LEU A 134 15.63 -21.76 9.65
N ALA A 135 15.61 -22.96 10.23
CA ALA A 135 15.57 -24.21 9.47
C ALA A 135 14.15 -24.57 8.99
N ASP A 136 13.15 -24.37 9.85
CA ASP A 136 11.73 -24.63 9.55
C ASP A 136 10.88 -23.45 10.04
N ASN A 137 10.11 -22.85 9.13
CA ASN A 137 9.15 -21.77 9.41
C ASN A 137 7.68 -22.20 9.21
N GLN A 138 7.44 -23.50 9.04
CA GLN A 138 6.12 -24.09 8.82
C GLN A 138 5.56 -24.73 10.10
N SER A 139 6.43 -25.13 11.02
CA SER A 139 6.06 -25.91 12.20
C SER A 139 6.48 -25.25 13.52
N SER A 140 5.66 -25.43 14.55
CA SER A 140 6.07 -25.20 15.95
C SER A 140 6.84 -26.40 16.50
N LEU A 141 7.76 -26.15 17.42
CA LEU A 141 8.44 -27.19 18.20
C LEU A 141 7.47 -27.86 19.17
N LYS A 142 7.31 -29.18 19.03
CA LYS A 142 6.35 -30.00 19.81
C LYS A 142 7.03 -31.20 20.46
N ALA A 143 6.41 -31.76 21.51
CA ALA A 143 6.78 -33.06 22.08
C ALA A 143 6.29 -34.22 21.19
N GLY A 144 6.94 -34.42 20.04
CA GLY A 144 6.53 -35.37 19.00
C GLY A 144 5.58 -34.76 17.96
N LEU A 145 5.35 -35.46 16.84
CA LEU A 145 4.64 -34.92 15.66
C LEU A 145 3.23 -34.39 15.97
N ARG A 146 2.52 -35.05 16.88
CA ARG A 146 1.16 -34.71 17.34
C ARG A 146 1.09 -34.33 18.82
N GLY A 147 2.23 -33.96 19.41
CA GLY A 147 2.31 -33.55 20.81
C GLY A 147 2.02 -32.07 21.03
N PRO A 148 1.98 -31.63 22.30
CA PRO A 148 1.84 -30.21 22.65
C PRO A 148 3.05 -29.39 22.21
N ALA A 149 2.81 -28.10 21.92
CA ALA A 149 3.88 -27.13 21.66
C ALA A 149 4.72 -26.87 22.93
N LEU A 150 6.01 -26.63 22.76
CA LEU A 150 6.94 -26.42 23.86
C LEU A 150 7.26 -24.94 24.05
N LEU A 151 7.22 -24.45 25.30
CA LEU A 151 7.53 -23.06 25.63
C LEU A 151 8.96 -22.63 25.25
N LYS A 152 9.90 -23.59 25.16
CA LYS A 152 11.28 -23.35 24.74
C LYS A 152 11.43 -22.96 23.26
N ASP A 153 10.35 -23.02 22.47
CA ASP A 153 10.33 -22.53 21.09
C ASP A 153 10.40 -20.99 21.07
N PHE A 154 11.62 -20.45 21.02
CA PHE A 154 11.84 -19.01 20.98
C PHE A 154 11.52 -18.40 19.62
N ILE A 155 11.62 -19.18 18.53
CA ILE A 155 11.30 -18.71 17.17
C ILE A 155 9.80 -18.44 17.06
N LEU A 156 8.97 -19.41 17.49
CA LEU A 156 7.52 -19.24 17.53
C LEU A 156 7.13 -18.04 18.39
N ARG A 157 7.67 -17.96 19.62
CA ARG A 157 7.35 -16.86 20.54
C ARG A 157 7.76 -15.52 19.99
N GLU A 158 8.95 -15.38 19.43
CA GLU A 158 9.41 -14.12 18.85
C GLU A 158 8.50 -13.67 17.69
N LYS A 159 8.18 -14.57 16.75
CA LYS A 159 7.33 -14.29 15.60
C LYS A 159 5.91 -13.89 16.02
N VAL A 160 5.29 -14.64 16.92
CA VAL A 160 3.94 -14.35 17.43
C VAL A 160 3.94 -13.07 18.27
N THR A 161 4.96 -12.86 19.11
CA THR A 161 5.07 -11.63 19.92
C THR A 161 5.17 -10.40 19.02
N HIS A 162 5.95 -10.44 17.94
CA HIS A 162 5.99 -9.32 17.00
C HIS A 162 4.63 -9.09 16.34
N PHE A 163 3.96 -10.17 15.90
CA PHE A 163 2.61 -10.11 15.31
C PHE A 163 1.59 -9.48 16.26
N ASP A 164 1.55 -9.93 17.52
CA ASP A 164 0.60 -9.46 18.54
C ASP A 164 0.74 -7.96 18.82
N HIS A 165 1.91 -7.38 18.56
CA HIS A 165 2.22 -5.97 18.80
C HIS A 165 2.35 -5.14 17.51
N GLU A 166 1.89 -5.64 16.34
CA GLU A 166 1.95 -4.90 15.08
C GLU A 166 1.07 -3.64 15.08
N ARG A 167 -0.01 -3.64 15.87
CA ARG A 167 -1.01 -2.57 15.85
C ARG A 167 -0.62 -1.47 16.82
N ILE A 168 -0.21 -0.32 16.28
CA ILE A 168 -0.14 0.94 17.01
C ILE A 168 -1.47 1.70 16.91
N PRO A 169 -1.81 2.54 17.90
CA PRO A 169 -3.00 3.39 17.83
C PRO A 169 -3.01 4.21 16.54
N GLU A 170 -4.18 4.29 15.91
CA GLU A 170 -4.36 5.19 14.77
C GLU A 170 -4.48 6.65 15.23
N ARG A 171 -4.46 7.57 14.25
CA ARG A 171 -4.65 9.00 14.55
C ARG A 171 -6.10 9.22 15.01
N ILE A 172 -6.30 10.10 15.99
CA ILE A 172 -7.63 10.44 16.50
C ILE A 172 -8.56 10.95 15.39
N VAL A 173 -8.01 11.74 14.46
CA VAL A 173 -8.64 12.21 13.23
C VAL A 173 -7.68 11.98 12.08
N HIS A 174 -8.16 11.97 10.84
CA HIS A 174 -7.32 11.72 9.67
C HIS A 174 -6.61 10.35 9.70
N ALA A 175 -7.28 9.33 10.25
CA ALA A 175 -6.75 7.97 10.37
C ALA A 175 -6.53 7.33 8.99
N ARG A 176 -7.55 7.39 8.12
CA ARG A 176 -7.44 6.95 6.73
C ARG A 176 -6.67 7.98 5.89
N GLY A 177 -5.56 7.55 5.30
CA GLY A 177 -4.76 8.42 4.44
C GLY A 177 -3.65 7.71 3.71
N SER A 178 -3.22 8.32 2.61
CA SER A 178 -2.19 7.84 1.69
C SER A 178 -1.12 8.90 1.54
N ALA A 179 0.11 8.50 1.29
CA ALA A 179 1.24 9.41 1.27
C ALA A 179 2.20 9.13 0.11
N ALA A 180 2.94 10.17 -0.28
CA ALA A 180 3.92 10.11 -1.36
C ALA A 180 5.10 11.03 -1.10
N HIS A 181 6.26 10.66 -1.65
CA HIS A 181 7.44 11.52 -1.71
C HIS A 181 7.39 12.43 -2.94
N GLY A 182 8.03 13.58 -2.85
CA GLY A 182 8.20 14.52 -3.97
C GLY A 182 9.23 15.60 -3.65
N PHE A 183 9.16 16.70 -4.37
CA PHE A 183 9.90 17.92 -4.07
C PHE A 183 9.01 19.15 -4.31
N PHE A 184 9.29 20.20 -3.56
CA PHE A 184 8.85 21.56 -3.82
C PHE A 184 9.94 22.30 -4.58
N GLU A 185 9.59 23.15 -5.54
CA GLU A 185 10.53 24.01 -6.27
C GLU A 185 10.08 25.46 -6.15
N CYS A 186 10.95 26.33 -5.65
CA CYS A 186 10.69 27.76 -5.58
C CYS A 186 10.86 28.39 -6.96
N TYR A 187 9.89 29.16 -7.45
CA TYR A 187 10.01 29.79 -8.77
C TYR A 187 10.94 31.01 -8.74
N ASP A 188 10.75 31.89 -7.76
CA ASP A 188 11.52 33.13 -7.57
C ASP A 188 11.85 33.31 -6.09
N SER A 189 12.94 34.02 -5.78
CA SER A 189 13.28 34.34 -4.39
C SER A 189 12.19 35.17 -3.72
N LEU A 190 11.85 34.81 -2.48
CA LEU A 190 10.95 35.57 -1.60
C LEU A 190 11.70 36.20 -0.42
N ALA A 191 13.01 36.41 -0.54
CA ALA A 191 13.88 36.94 0.53
C ALA A 191 13.42 38.32 1.06
N GLN A 192 12.68 39.08 0.25
CA GLN A 192 12.04 40.35 0.63
C GLN A 192 10.85 40.19 1.59
N LEU A 193 10.22 39.01 1.65
CA LEU A 193 9.06 38.71 2.51
C LEU A 193 9.41 37.79 3.68
N THR A 194 10.35 36.87 3.49
CA THR A 194 10.66 35.83 4.48
C THR A 194 12.11 35.39 4.41
N ARG A 195 12.65 34.94 5.55
CA ARG A 195 13.99 34.35 5.66
C ARG A 195 13.99 32.83 5.51
N ALA A 196 12.83 32.21 5.30
CA ALA A 196 12.72 30.76 5.26
C ALA A 196 13.52 30.18 4.08
N SER A 197 14.44 29.26 4.39
CA SER A 197 15.43 28.73 3.44
C SER A 197 14.83 28.12 2.17
N LEU A 198 13.63 27.52 2.23
CA LEU A 198 12.97 26.92 1.06
C LEU A 198 12.52 27.96 0.01
N PHE A 199 12.47 29.25 0.36
CA PHE A 199 12.08 30.35 -0.54
C PHE A 199 13.23 31.31 -0.86
N ALA A 200 14.46 30.96 -0.48
CA ALA A 200 15.61 31.87 -0.58
C ALA A 200 16.04 32.13 -2.04
N GLU A 201 15.88 31.15 -2.94
CA GLU A 201 16.43 31.19 -4.29
C GLU A 201 15.49 30.56 -5.32
N ALA A 202 15.49 31.11 -6.55
CA ALA A 202 14.79 30.55 -7.70
C ALA A 202 15.35 29.16 -8.07
N GLY A 203 14.48 28.22 -8.39
CA GLY A 203 14.82 26.83 -8.75
C GLY A 203 15.21 25.95 -7.55
N LYS A 204 15.24 26.47 -6.31
CA LYS A 204 15.61 25.67 -5.14
C LYS A 204 14.62 24.53 -4.95
N LYS A 205 15.11 23.29 -4.96
CA LYS A 205 14.33 22.07 -4.74
C LYS A 205 14.42 21.61 -3.30
N THR A 206 13.28 21.59 -2.62
CA THR A 206 13.16 21.10 -1.24
C THR A 206 12.42 19.77 -1.24
N PRO A 207 13.05 18.68 -0.78
CA PRO A 207 12.37 17.43 -0.46
C PRO A 207 11.05 17.58 0.29
N VAL A 208 10.01 16.85 -0.14
CA VAL A 208 8.75 16.78 0.61
C VAL A 208 8.23 15.36 0.80
N PHE A 209 7.46 15.18 1.87
CA PHE A 209 6.59 14.02 2.06
C PHE A 209 5.17 14.53 2.32
N VAL A 210 4.25 14.12 1.45
CA VAL A 210 2.85 14.56 1.50
C VAL A 210 1.98 13.44 1.99
N ARG A 211 1.06 13.73 2.90
CA ARG A 211 -0.01 12.81 3.32
C ARG A 211 -1.38 13.43 3.09
N PHE A 212 -2.18 12.74 2.28
CA PHE A 212 -3.60 13.00 2.07
C PHE A 212 -4.43 12.14 3.02
N SER A 213 -5.60 12.61 3.42
CA SER A 213 -6.47 11.86 4.36
C SER A 213 -7.92 12.30 4.28
N THR A 214 -8.85 11.43 4.70
CA THR A 214 -10.20 11.85 5.16
C THR A 214 -10.09 12.38 6.60
N VAL A 215 -11.19 12.67 7.29
CA VAL A 215 -11.18 13.20 8.68
C VAL A 215 -11.80 12.23 9.67
N ALA A 216 -13.08 11.87 9.45
CA ALA A 216 -13.90 11.19 10.45
C ALA A 216 -13.66 9.67 10.52
N GLY A 217 -13.45 9.04 9.35
CA GLY A 217 -13.32 7.60 9.25
C GLY A 217 -12.03 7.03 9.86
N GLU A 218 -12.15 5.84 10.45
CA GLU A 218 -11.03 5.02 10.93
C GLU A 218 -10.08 4.60 9.80
N ARG A 219 -8.91 4.05 10.11
CA ARG A 219 -7.89 3.66 9.11
C ARG A 219 -8.40 2.72 8.00
N GLY A 220 -9.40 1.90 8.31
CA GLY A 220 -10.05 0.95 7.39
C GLY A 220 -11.17 1.53 6.53
N SER A 221 -11.53 2.79 6.71
CA SER A 221 -12.63 3.44 5.98
C SER A 221 -12.32 3.67 4.49
N LYS A 222 -13.37 3.96 3.71
CA LYS A 222 -13.31 4.18 2.25
C LYS A 222 -12.74 5.56 1.87
N ASP A 223 -11.99 5.62 0.77
CA ASP A 223 -11.35 6.86 0.29
C ASP A 223 -12.34 7.89 -0.29
N THR A 224 -13.44 7.42 -0.89
CA THR A 224 -14.41 8.24 -1.64
C THR A 224 -15.60 8.72 -0.79
N ALA A 225 -15.49 8.69 0.54
CA ALA A 225 -16.54 9.19 1.44
C ALA A 225 -16.76 10.71 1.28
N ARG A 226 -17.99 11.20 1.48
CA ARG A 226 -18.23 12.66 1.59
C ARG A 226 -17.63 13.13 2.92
N ASP A 227 -16.51 13.84 2.87
CA ASP A 227 -15.77 14.29 4.04
C ASP A 227 -14.82 15.45 3.62
N ILE A 228 -14.22 16.16 4.57
CA ILE A 228 -13.08 17.03 4.30
C ILE A 228 -11.85 16.18 3.99
N ARG A 229 -10.88 16.75 3.28
CA ARG A 229 -9.61 16.09 2.99
C ARG A 229 -8.46 16.85 3.62
N GLY A 230 -7.69 16.16 4.47
CA GLY A 230 -6.42 16.68 4.97
C GLY A 230 -5.36 16.63 3.87
N PHE A 231 -4.57 17.70 3.76
CA PHE A 231 -3.42 17.83 2.90
C PHE A 231 -2.25 18.33 3.76
N ALA A 232 -1.47 17.39 4.28
CA ALA A 232 -0.30 17.69 5.10
C ALA A 232 0.98 17.53 4.28
N VAL A 233 1.80 18.58 4.22
CA VAL A 233 3.10 18.59 3.52
C VAL A 233 4.21 18.80 4.53
N LYS A 234 5.10 17.82 4.65
CA LYS A 234 6.36 17.95 5.38
C LYS A 234 7.46 18.37 4.43
N PHE A 235 8.08 19.51 4.68
CA PHE A 235 9.25 20.03 3.99
C PHE A 235 10.51 19.70 4.80
N TYR A 236 11.47 19.03 4.18
CA TYR A 236 12.79 18.81 4.79
C TYR A 236 13.72 19.93 4.32
N THR A 237 13.73 21.03 5.06
CA THR A 237 14.53 22.22 4.73
C THR A 237 15.92 22.15 5.38
N ASP A 238 16.84 22.98 4.90
CA ASP A 238 18.22 23.05 5.43
C ASP A 238 18.28 23.64 6.85
N GLU A 239 17.19 24.28 7.30
CA GLU A 239 17.08 24.95 8.60
C GLU A 239 16.06 24.26 9.52
N GLY A 240 15.70 23.01 9.21
CA GLY A 240 14.77 22.21 9.99
C GLY A 240 13.52 21.81 9.20
N ASN A 241 12.77 20.87 9.77
CA ASN A 241 11.55 20.40 9.13
C ASN A 241 10.41 21.40 9.35
N TRP A 242 9.68 21.72 8.29
CA TRP A 242 8.47 22.54 8.37
C TRP A 242 7.26 21.75 7.89
N ASP A 243 6.17 21.80 8.65
CA ASP A 243 4.93 21.08 8.33
C ASP A 243 3.81 22.07 7.99
N LEU A 244 3.37 22.06 6.73
CA LEU A 244 2.15 22.75 6.30
C LEU A 244 0.98 21.78 6.39
N VAL A 245 0.20 21.87 7.47
CA VAL A 245 -0.92 20.96 7.75
C VAL A 245 -2.24 21.66 7.40
N GLY A 246 -2.73 21.42 6.18
CA GLY A 246 -3.95 22.07 5.66
C GLY A 246 -5.09 21.09 5.36
N ASN A 247 -6.18 21.65 4.85
CA ASN A 247 -7.34 20.94 4.30
C ASN A 247 -7.62 21.36 2.86
N ASN A 248 -8.48 20.63 2.16
CA ASN A 248 -8.97 20.97 0.81
C ASN A 248 -10.06 22.06 0.78
N ILE A 249 -10.38 22.67 1.92
CA ILE A 249 -11.32 23.78 2.05
C ILE A 249 -10.62 24.99 2.68
N PRO A 250 -11.03 26.23 2.33
CA PRO A 250 -10.35 27.45 2.79
C PRO A 250 -10.79 27.92 4.18
N VAL A 251 -11.70 27.22 4.85
CA VAL A 251 -12.26 27.56 6.17
C VAL A 251 -12.30 26.31 7.05
N PHE A 252 -12.58 26.49 8.34
CA PHE A 252 -12.82 25.39 9.27
C PHE A 252 -14.17 25.55 9.97
N PHE A 253 -14.69 24.48 10.57
CA PHE A 253 -16.06 24.42 11.11
C PHE A 253 -16.26 25.22 12.40
N ILE A 254 -15.18 25.48 13.13
CA ILE A 254 -15.18 26.11 14.44
C ILE A 254 -14.17 27.25 14.47
N GLN A 255 -14.43 28.24 15.33
CA GLN A 255 -13.56 29.39 15.53
C GLN A 255 -12.54 29.17 16.65
N ASP A 256 -12.90 28.39 17.67
CA ASP A 256 -12.06 28.13 18.86
C ASP A 256 -11.76 26.63 19.00
N ALA A 257 -10.50 26.31 19.31
CA ALA A 257 -10.02 24.94 19.49
C ALA A 257 -10.67 24.20 20.66
N ILE A 258 -11.22 24.89 21.67
CA ILE A 258 -11.94 24.24 22.77
C ILE A 258 -13.16 23.44 22.29
N LYS A 259 -13.76 23.83 21.15
CA LYS A 259 -14.88 23.12 20.52
C LYS A 259 -14.46 21.96 19.64
N PHE A 260 -13.16 21.71 19.46
CA PHE A 260 -12.67 20.64 18.60
C PHE A 260 -13.11 19.25 19.07
N PRO A 261 -12.97 18.87 20.37
CA PRO A 261 -13.46 17.58 20.83
C PRO A 261 -14.98 17.42 20.61
N ASP A 262 -15.77 18.47 20.85
CA ASP A 262 -17.23 18.44 20.65
C ASP A 262 -17.59 18.19 19.17
N LEU A 263 -16.93 18.89 18.24
CA LEU A 263 -17.12 18.70 16.80
C LEU A 263 -16.75 17.27 16.39
N ILE A 264 -15.60 16.77 16.82
CA ILE A 264 -15.11 15.45 16.44
C ILE A 264 -15.99 14.34 17.05
N HIS A 265 -16.47 14.51 18.28
CA HIS A 265 -17.43 13.58 18.87
C HIS A 265 -18.79 13.61 18.16
N ALA A 266 -19.21 14.76 17.63
CA ALA A 266 -20.50 14.88 16.93
C ALA A 266 -20.49 14.30 15.50
N VAL A 267 -19.34 14.28 14.82
CA VAL A 267 -19.22 13.79 13.43
C VAL A 267 -18.82 12.32 13.33
N LYS A 268 -18.23 11.76 14.39
CA LYS A 268 -17.81 10.36 14.46
C LYS A 268 -18.96 9.39 14.62
#